data_AF-A0A4Y2JTH4-F1
#
_entry.id   AF-A0A4Y2JTH4-F1
#
_cell.length_a   1.000
_cell.length_b   1.000
_cell.length_c   1.000
_cell.angle_alpha   90.00
_cell.angle_beta   90.00
_cell.angle_gamma   90.00
#
_symmetry.space_group_name_H-M   'P 1'
#
loop_
_entity.id
_entity.type
_entity.pdbx_description
1 polymer ?
#
loop_
_entity_poly.entity_id
_entity_poly.type
_entity_poly.pdbx_seq_one_letter_code
_entity_poly.pdbx_strand_id
1 'polypeptide(L)'
;MLKSTIETKKPGKRHPSIIIYNLPDETTEIEVQEALAIKADIKERLSIRFKLSGRQPGTAQWILETPSESFHKLKRLGKLPIHWTMHQVPEFFYIKRCNNCQGFRHLAKD
;
A
#
# COMPACT_ATOMS: atom_id res chain seq x y z
N MET A 1 -40.22 -15.38 -1.44
CA MET A 1 -39.81 -13.99 -1.11
C MET A 1 -38.73 -14.07 -0.04
N LEU A 2 -37.44 -14.13 -0.40
CA LEU A 2 -36.33 -14.25 0.57
C LEU A 2 -36.04 -12.87 1.19
N LYS A 3 -36.42 -12.69 2.47
CA LYS A 3 -36.00 -11.56 3.31
C LYS A 3 -34.57 -11.80 3.77
N SER A 4 -33.59 -11.40 2.97
CA SER A 4 -32.19 -11.40 3.39
C SER A 4 -31.90 -10.10 4.14
N THR A 5 -31.86 -10.16 5.46
CA THR A 5 -31.39 -9.05 6.31
C THR A 5 -29.91 -8.81 5.99
N ILE A 6 -29.62 -7.73 5.26
CA ILE A 6 -28.24 -7.35 4.92
C ILE A 6 -27.60 -6.75 6.18
N GLU A 7 -26.93 -7.59 6.97
CA GLU A 7 -26.16 -7.14 8.12
C GLU A 7 -24.88 -6.43 7.65
N THR A 8 -24.89 -5.10 7.73
CA THR A 8 -23.73 -4.29 7.38
C THR A 8 -22.75 -4.27 8.56
N LYS A 9 -21.84 -5.25 8.62
CA LYS A 9 -20.72 -5.21 9.57
C LYS A 9 -19.87 -3.99 9.27
N LYS A 10 -19.71 -3.08 10.26
CA LYS A 10 -18.77 -1.96 10.15
C LYS A 10 -17.37 -2.53 9.90
N PRO A 11 -16.68 -2.16 8.81
CA PRO A 11 -15.29 -2.54 8.65
C PRO A 11 -14.50 -1.98 9.85
N GLY A 12 -13.71 -2.83 10.49
CA GLY A 12 -12.83 -2.39 11.57
C GLY A 12 -11.93 -1.25 11.09
N LYS A 13 -11.55 -0.33 11.99
CA LYS A 13 -10.56 0.72 11.68
C LYS A 13 -9.28 0.04 11.17
N ARG A 14 -8.98 0.21 9.88
CA ARG A 14 -7.73 -0.25 9.28
C ARG A 14 -6.88 0.98 9.01
N HIS A 15 -5.60 0.89 9.32
CA HIS A 15 -4.65 1.87 8.84
C HIS A 15 -4.64 1.85 7.30
N PRO A 16 -4.64 3.02 6.64
CA PRO A 16 -4.46 3.07 5.20
C PRO A 16 -3.10 2.47 4.81
N SER A 17 -2.93 2.22 3.53
CA SER A 17 -1.67 1.70 3.01
C SER A 17 -1.27 2.47 1.77
N ILE A 18 0.03 2.63 1.58
CA ILE A 18 0.61 3.19 0.37
C ILE A 18 1.34 2.11 -0.40
N ILE A 19 1.53 2.34 -1.69
CA ILE A 19 2.40 1.51 -2.53
C ILE A 19 3.50 2.39 -3.12
N ILE A 20 4.76 1.98 -2.96
CA ILE A 20 5.90 2.59 -3.65
C ILE A 20 6.19 1.77 -4.89
N TYR A 21 6.12 2.39 -6.07
CA TYR A 21 6.35 1.72 -7.34
C TYR A 21 7.82 1.76 -7.78
N ASN A 22 8.22 0.69 -8.49
CA ASN A 22 9.48 0.59 -9.24
C ASN A 22 10.72 0.83 -8.37
N LEU A 23 10.75 0.31 -7.15
CA LEU A 23 11.97 0.34 -6.33
C LEU A 23 12.95 -0.70 -6.86
N PRO A 24 14.24 -0.38 -7.03
CA PRO A 24 15.26 -1.38 -7.29
C PRO A 24 15.24 -2.51 -6.23
N ASP A 25 15.46 -3.76 -6.63
CA ASP A 25 15.48 -4.90 -5.69
C ASP A 25 16.61 -4.80 -4.65
N GLU A 26 17.68 -4.07 -4.99
CA GLU A 26 18.79 -3.75 -4.08
C GLU A 26 18.41 -2.75 -2.98
N THR A 27 17.31 -2.01 -3.14
CA THR A 27 16.90 -1.00 -2.16
C THR A 27 16.54 -1.64 -0.83
N THR A 28 17.21 -1.16 0.22
CA THR A 28 17.02 -1.64 1.58
C THR A 28 15.88 -0.92 2.28
N GLU A 29 15.36 -1.53 3.35
CA GLU A 29 14.33 -0.87 4.17
C GLU A 29 14.85 0.44 4.77
N ILE A 30 16.12 0.46 5.20
CA ILE A 30 16.74 1.62 5.86
C ILE A 30 16.65 2.84 4.94
N GLU A 31 17.02 2.68 3.67
CA GLU A 31 17.00 3.75 2.67
C GLU A 31 15.58 4.28 2.41
N VAL A 32 14.59 3.38 2.37
CA VAL A 32 13.18 3.77 2.23
C VAL A 32 12.72 4.58 3.46
N GLN A 33 13.06 4.14 4.66
CA GLN A 33 12.70 4.85 5.90
C GLN A 33 13.40 6.21 6.00
N GLU A 34 14.66 6.30 5.60
CA GLU A 34 15.39 7.58 5.55
C GLU A 34 14.75 8.55 4.56
N ALA A 35 14.38 8.07 3.36
CA ALA A 35 13.68 8.90 2.38
C ALA A 35 12.33 9.40 2.91
N LEU A 36 11.57 8.55 3.60
CA LEU A 36 10.32 8.91 4.25
C LEU A 36 10.53 9.96 5.35
N ALA A 37 11.55 9.80 6.18
CA ALA A 37 11.87 10.74 7.26
C ALA A 37 12.29 12.12 6.71
N ILE A 38 13.18 12.15 5.72
CA ILE A 38 13.72 13.40 5.17
C ILE A 38 12.69 14.15 4.33
N LYS A 39 11.90 13.45 3.50
CA LYS A 39 11.02 14.09 2.51
C LYS A 39 9.59 14.26 2.97
N ALA A 40 9.08 13.32 3.76
CA ALA A 40 7.71 13.37 4.24
C ALA A 40 7.59 13.81 5.71
N ASP A 41 8.71 14.09 6.40
CA ASP A 41 8.74 14.42 7.84
C ASP A 41 8.00 13.33 8.67
N ILE A 42 8.25 12.07 8.32
CA ILE A 42 7.69 10.91 9.00
C ILE A 42 8.77 10.38 9.94
N LYS A 43 8.67 10.73 11.22
CA LYS A 43 9.61 10.29 12.27
C LYS A 43 9.35 8.86 12.73
N GLU A 44 8.13 8.36 12.48
CA GLU A 44 7.73 7.00 12.80
C GLU A 44 8.17 6.03 11.71
N ARG A 45 8.58 4.83 12.12
CA ARG A 45 8.98 3.78 11.17
C ARG A 45 7.73 3.10 10.62
N LEU A 46 7.52 3.17 9.31
CA LEU A 46 6.35 2.56 8.66
C LEU A 46 6.53 1.05 8.49
N SER A 47 5.49 0.27 8.82
CA SER A 47 5.52 -1.19 8.70
C SER A 47 5.32 -1.63 7.26
N ILE A 48 6.23 -2.46 6.74
CA ILE A 48 6.07 -3.11 5.43
C ILE A 48 5.06 -4.25 5.56
N ARG A 49 3.97 -4.22 4.78
CA ARG A 49 3.02 -5.34 4.73
C ARG A 49 3.55 -6.49 3.86
N PHE A 50 3.93 -6.17 2.63
CA PHE A 50 4.47 -7.13 1.66
C PHE A 50 5.13 -6.41 0.48
N LYS A 51 5.93 -7.16 -0.28
CA LYS A 51 6.57 -6.73 -1.52
C LYS A 51 5.98 -7.53 -2.68
N LEU A 52 5.74 -6.87 -3.81
CA LEU A 52 5.33 -7.49 -5.06
C LEU A 52 6.44 -7.32 -6.09
N SER A 53 6.53 -8.24 -7.05
CA SER A 53 7.39 -8.04 -8.22
C SER A 53 6.89 -6.83 -9.02
N GLY A 54 7.83 -5.94 -9.36
CA GLY A 54 7.57 -4.82 -10.23
C GLY A 54 7.28 -5.25 -11.66
N ARG A 55 6.79 -4.31 -12.46
CA ARG A 55 6.57 -4.55 -13.90
C ARG A 55 7.88 -4.62 -14.67
N GLN A 56 8.93 -3.96 -14.16
CA GLN A 56 10.25 -3.93 -14.77
C GLN A 56 11.14 -4.98 -14.09
N PRO A 57 12.01 -5.69 -14.84
CA PRO A 57 12.96 -6.61 -14.25
C PRO A 57 13.91 -5.87 -13.29
N GLY A 58 14.21 -6.49 -12.16
CA GLY A 58 15.06 -5.88 -11.12
C GLY A 58 14.35 -4.79 -10.28
N THR A 59 13.01 -4.73 -10.34
CA THR A 59 12.23 -3.81 -9.50
C THR A 59 11.17 -4.53 -8.68
N ALA A 60 10.88 -3.97 -7.51
CA ALA A 60 9.83 -4.37 -6.60
C ALA A 60 8.84 -3.22 -6.33
N GLN A 61 7.62 -3.59 -5.96
CA GLN A 61 6.61 -2.68 -5.43
C GLN A 61 6.43 -2.95 -3.95
N TRP A 62 6.55 -1.92 -3.13
CA TRP A 62 6.51 -2.08 -1.67
C TRP A 62 5.20 -1.53 -1.14
N ILE A 63 4.47 -2.35 -0.38
CA ILE A 63 3.23 -1.93 0.26
C ILE A 63 3.54 -1.67 1.73
N LEU A 64 3.31 -0.45 2.18
CA LEU A 64 3.50 -0.05 3.58
C LEU A 64 2.17 0.28 4.22
N GLU A 65 1.99 -0.18 5.46
CA GLU A 65 0.94 0.31 6.33
C GLU A 65 1.33 1.69 6.86
N THR A 66 0.38 2.62 6.86
CA THR A 66 0.65 4.01 7.19
C THR A 66 -0.45 4.55 8.10
N PRO A 67 -0.12 5.14 9.26
CA PRO A 67 -1.11 5.85 10.05
C PRO A 67 -1.68 7.06 9.31
N SER A 68 -2.87 7.50 9.72
CA SER A 68 -3.64 8.50 8.95
C SER A 68 -2.90 9.82 8.75
N GLU A 69 -2.09 10.25 9.74
CA GLU A 69 -1.33 11.50 9.65
C GLU A 69 -0.22 11.39 8.60
N SER A 70 0.64 10.38 8.73
CA SER A 70 1.71 10.05 7.78
C SER A 70 1.18 9.80 6.37
N PHE A 71 0.01 9.18 6.25
CA PHE A 71 -0.65 8.95 4.97
C PHE A 71 -1.02 10.25 4.26
N HIS A 72 -1.59 11.23 4.96
CA HIS A 72 -1.93 12.52 4.35
C HIS A 72 -0.68 13.30 3.92
N LYS A 73 0.42 13.22 4.67
CA LYS A 73 1.71 13.81 4.26
C LYS A 73 2.20 13.18 2.95
N LEU A 74 2.20 11.86 2.86
CA LEU A 74 2.63 11.12 1.66
C LEU A 74 1.72 11.35 0.46
N LYS A 75 0.40 11.41 0.68
CA LYS A 75 -0.59 11.70 -0.38
C LYS A 75 -0.40 13.10 -0.96
N ARG A 76 -0.03 14.09 -0.14
CA ARG A 76 0.30 15.45 -0.60
C ARG A 76 1.63 15.50 -1.37
N LEU A 77 2.60 14.69 -0.97
CA LEU A 77 3.90 14.58 -1.63
C LEU A 77 3.77 13.93 -3.03
N GLY A 78 3.01 12.83 -3.12
CA GLY A 78 2.68 12.10 -4.36
C GLY A 78 3.84 11.32 -5.00
N LYS A 79 5.09 11.78 -4.82
CA LYS A 79 6.31 11.09 -5.28
C LYS A 79 7.44 11.20 -4.27
N LEU A 80 8.16 10.11 -4.05
CA LEU A 80 9.27 10.03 -3.11
C LEU A 80 10.59 9.84 -3.87
N PRO A 81 11.61 10.70 -3.67
CA PRO A 81 12.94 10.49 -4.23
C PRO A 81 13.70 9.45 -3.41
N ILE A 82 14.11 8.35 -4.06
CA ILE A 82 14.99 7.31 -3.50
C ILE A 82 16.07 7.05 -4.56
N HIS A 83 17.34 7.00 -4.16
CA HIS A 83 18.48 6.83 -5.08
C HIS A 83 18.43 7.75 -6.31
N TRP A 84 18.13 9.04 -6.10
CA TRP A 84 18.00 10.05 -7.17
C TRP A 84 16.86 9.80 -8.18
N THR A 85 16.04 8.79 -7.94
CA THR A 85 14.90 8.41 -8.78
C THR A 85 13.60 8.77 -8.09
N MET A 86 12.65 9.33 -8.84
CA MET A 86 11.34 9.71 -8.30
C MET A 86 10.36 8.54 -8.38
N HIS A 87 9.99 7.98 -7.23
CA HIS A 87 9.04 6.87 -7.14
C HIS A 87 7.63 7.37 -6.85
N GLN A 88 6.63 6.80 -7.50
CA GLN A 88 5.23 7.14 -7.22
C GLN A 88 4.76 6.47 -5.93
N VAL A 89 4.01 7.23 -5.11
CA VAL A 89 3.45 6.79 -3.83
C VAL A 89 1.94 7.04 -3.73
N PRO A 90 1.11 6.34 -4.53
CA PRO A 90 -0.34 6.42 -4.36
C PRO A 90 -0.84 5.53 -3.21
N GLU A 91 -2.11 5.74 -2.88
CA GLU A 91 -2.86 4.91 -1.96
C GLU A 91 -3.04 3.49 -2.51
N PHE A 92 -2.83 2.49 -1.65
CA PHE A 92 -3.00 1.09 -1.98
C PHE A 92 -4.32 0.54 -1.42
N PHE A 93 -5.17 0.03 -2.31
CA PHE A 93 -6.41 -0.65 -1.94
C PHE A 93 -6.26 -2.16 -2.03
N TYR A 94 -6.36 -2.84 -0.89
CA TYR A 94 -6.40 -4.30 -0.86
C TYR A 94 -7.82 -4.81 -1.16
N ILE A 95 -8.12 -5.01 -2.45
CA ILE A 95 -9.42 -5.49 -2.91
C ILE A 95 -9.32 -6.97 -3.25
N LYS A 96 -10.02 -7.83 -2.49
CA LYS A 96 -10.22 -9.23 -2.86
C LYS A 96 -11.34 -9.33 -3.89
N ARG A 97 -11.03 -9.87 -5.07
CA ARG A 97 -12.00 -10.19 -6.13
C ARG A 97 -11.99 -11.68 -6.39
N CYS A 98 -13.18 -12.27 -6.48
CA CYS A 98 -13.35 -13.68 -6.82
C CYS A 98 -13.16 -13.90 -8.32
N ASN A 99 -12.29 -14.84 -8.70
CA ASN A 99 -12.06 -15.16 -10.12
C ASN A 99 -13.24 -15.90 -10.78
N ASN A 100 -14.14 -16.51 -10.00
CA ASN A 100 -15.26 -17.27 -10.54
C ASN A 100 -16.49 -16.38 -10.81
N CYS A 101 -17.03 -15.73 -9.76
CA CYS A 101 -18.24 -14.92 -9.87
C CYS A 101 -17.97 -13.42 -10.09
N GLN A 102 -16.71 -12.99 -10.15
CA GLN A 102 -16.30 -11.58 -10.25
C GLN A 102 -16.77 -10.68 -9.08
N GLY A 103 -17.35 -11.27 -8.04
CA GLY A 103 -17.74 -10.58 -6.81
C GLY A 103 -16.56 -10.14 -5.96
N PHE A 104 -16.80 -9.17 -5.07
CA PHE A 104 -15.78 -8.65 -4.15
C PHE A 104 -15.86 -9.35 -2.78
N ARG A 105 -14.79 -9.23 -1.98
CA ARG A 105 -14.66 -9.68 -0.58
C ARG A 105 -14.40 -11.17 -0.34
N HIS A 106 -14.53 -12.02 -1.36
CA HIS A 106 -14.20 -13.45 -1.25
C HIS A 106 -13.30 -13.90 -2.41
N LEU A 107 -12.63 -15.04 -2.23
CA LEU A 107 -11.91 -15.74 -3.29
C LEU A 107 -12.77 -16.90 -3.81
N ALA A 108 -12.41 -17.45 -4.98
CA ALA A 108 -13.17 -18.55 -5.58
C ALA A 108 -13.03 -19.89 -4.81
N LYS A 109 -12.07 -19.98 -3.90
CA LYS A 109 -11.76 -21.16 -3.07
C LYS A 109 -11.81 -20.80 -1.57
N ASP A 110 -12.82 -20.04 -1.17
CA ASP A 110 -13.15 -19.90 0.26
C ASP A 110 -14.00 -21.10 0.69
#